data_AF-A0A5E4KQ22-F1
#
_entry.id   AF-A0A5E4KQ22-F1
#
_cell.length_a   1.000
_cell.length_b   1.000
_cell.length_c   1.000
_cell.angle_alpha   90.00
_cell.angle_beta   90.00
_cell.angle_gamma   90.00
#
_symmetry.space_group_name_H-M   'P 1'
#
loop_
_entity.id
_entity.type
_entity.pdbx_description
1 polymer ?
#
loop_
_entity_poly.entity_id
_entity_poly.type
_entity_poly.pdbx_seq_one_letter_code
_entity_poly.pdbx_strand_id
1 'polypeptide(L)'
;MIIICPNNGDECDKHIQFIPKSAFLITAYLNKNEGSYEEITNIEETLRSILKRNDFSLEIAKNKFNTGNMLCKICEYIQATSFSIALYTSKTPIRSVPNIFYEIGIAQTFGKSVYLMGGNNKKRPSDLGGLEWIKFDDINDLDQKFGDIFNKVNIKSDYYNKIGNLKFNAKNYGEAFWYYKTAYLLNPTTEIKNNIIKINEKLKSLNNNIDISLQREIDSITKFLAFL
;
A
#
# COMPACT_ATOMS: atom_id res chain seq x y z
N MET A 1 0.59 -8.33 -16.44
CA MET A 1 0.21 -9.67 -15.92
C MET A 1 -1.16 -9.54 -15.26
N ILE A 2 -2.16 -10.32 -15.68
CA ILE A 2 -3.46 -10.34 -15.01
C ILE A 2 -3.29 -11.13 -13.72
N ILE A 3 -3.52 -10.48 -12.59
CA ILE A 3 -3.60 -11.18 -11.30
C ILE A 3 -5.05 -11.62 -11.16
N ILE A 4 -5.31 -12.91 -11.36
CA ILE A 4 -6.63 -13.46 -11.08
C ILE A 4 -6.78 -13.53 -9.56
N CYS A 5 -7.83 -12.90 -9.06
CA CYS A 5 -8.15 -12.89 -7.65
C CYS A 5 -8.64 -14.29 -7.25
N PRO A 6 -7.96 -14.99 -6.33
CA PRO A 6 -8.36 -16.35 -5.93
C PRO A 6 -9.70 -16.37 -5.18
N ASN A 7 -10.15 -15.21 -4.71
CA ASN A 7 -11.38 -15.09 -3.91
C ASN A 7 -12.65 -14.98 -4.76
N ASN A 8 -12.59 -14.42 -5.97
CA ASN A 8 -13.76 -14.25 -6.84
C ASN A 8 -13.54 -14.66 -8.31
N GLY A 9 -12.31 -15.02 -8.71
CA GLY A 9 -11.99 -15.41 -10.08
C GLY A 9 -11.90 -14.25 -11.09
N ASP A 10 -12.10 -13.01 -10.64
CA ASP A 10 -12.00 -11.81 -11.48
C ASP A 10 -10.57 -11.24 -11.50
N GLU A 11 -10.33 -10.24 -12.36
CA GLU A 11 -9.10 -9.45 -12.34
C GLU A 11 -8.99 -8.67 -11.01
N CYS A 12 -7.93 -8.94 -10.23
CA CYS A 12 -7.72 -8.39 -8.90
C CYS A 12 -7.47 -6.86 -8.90
N ASP A 13 -7.16 -6.29 -10.07
CA ASP A 13 -6.85 -4.88 -10.26
C ASP A 13 -7.95 -4.06 -10.96
N LYS A 14 -9.07 -4.69 -11.31
CA LYS A 14 -10.13 -4.08 -12.14
C LYS A 14 -10.70 -2.77 -11.58
N HIS A 15 -10.84 -2.68 -10.25
CA HIS A 15 -11.55 -1.60 -9.56
C HIS A 15 -10.63 -0.76 -8.65
N ILE A 16 -9.31 -0.86 -8.82
CA ILE A 16 -8.38 -0.13 -7.95
C ILE A 16 -8.39 1.35 -8.31
N GLN A 17 -8.89 2.16 -7.40
CA GLN A 17 -8.64 3.59 -7.38
C GLN A 17 -7.37 3.85 -6.55
N PHE A 18 -6.29 4.26 -7.21
CA PHE A 18 -5.02 4.53 -6.52
C PHE A 18 -5.14 5.72 -5.56
N ILE A 19 -4.34 5.72 -4.50
CA ILE A 19 -4.32 6.79 -3.51
C ILE A 19 -2.84 7.09 -3.21
N PRO A 20 -2.17 7.94 -4.00
CA PRO A 20 -0.79 8.30 -3.74
C PRO A 20 -0.66 9.03 -2.40
N LYS A 21 0.53 8.97 -1.80
CA LYS A 21 0.79 9.42 -0.43
C LYS A 21 -0.32 8.98 0.53
N SER A 22 -0.48 7.68 0.72
CA SER A 22 -1.41 7.16 1.70
C SER A 22 -0.92 5.90 2.39
N ALA A 23 -1.42 5.67 3.59
CA ALA A 23 -1.20 4.46 4.35
C ALA A 23 -2.51 3.70 4.54
N PHE A 24 -2.49 2.39 4.31
CA PHE A 24 -3.59 1.52 4.73
C PHE A 24 -3.35 0.98 6.13
N LEU A 25 -4.28 1.21 7.05
CA LEU A 25 -4.22 0.68 8.41
C LEU A 25 -4.91 -0.69 8.50
N ILE A 26 -4.08 -1.71 8.72
CA ILE A 26 -4.50 -3.06 9.09
C ILE A 26 -4.68 -3.06 10.61
N THR A 27 -5.93 -3.17 11.07
CA THR A 27 -6.28 -3.12 12.50
C THR A 27 -7.52 -3.95 12.80
N ALA A 28 -7.72 -4.29 14.07
CA ALA A 28 -8.88 -5.05 14.52
C ALA A 28 -10.19 -4.30 14.24
N TYR A 29 -11.21 -5.01 13.75
CA TYR A 29 -12.59 -4.51 13.72
C TYR A 29 -13.19 -4.59 15.12
N LEU A 30 -13.38 -3.43 15.75
CA LEU A 30 -13.86 -3.34 17.13
C LEU A 30 -15.25 -2.72 17.22
N ASN A 31 -16.08 -3.27 18.10
CA ASN A 31 -17.32 -2.66 18.56
C ASN A 31 -17.04 -1.70 19.73
N LYS A 32 -17.87 -0.66 19.88
CA LYS A 32 -17.75 0.33 20.96
C LYS A 32 -17.71 -0.27 22.38
N ASN A 33 -18.29 -1.45 22.55
CA ASN A 33 -18.38 -2.14 23.84
C ASN A 33 -17.14 -3.01 24.14
N GLU A 34 -16.17 -3.10 23.23
CA GLU A 34 -14.93 -3.83 23.47
C GLU A 34 -13.92 -2.97 24.23
N GLY A 35 -13.29 -3.53 25.26
CA GLY A 35 -12.36 -2.79 26.13
C GLY A 35 -11.08 -2.29 25.46
N SER A 36 -10.86 -2.60 24.19
CA SER A 36 -9.75 -2.09 23.37
C SER A 36 -10.17 -0.99 22.39
N TYR A 37 -11.46 -0.65 22.31
CA TYR A 37 -12.00 0.29 21.34
C TYR A 37 -11.36 1.69 21.47
N GLU A 38 -11.35 2.24 22.67
CA GLU A 38 -10.84 3.59 22.93
C GLU A 38 -9.34 3.73 22.60
N GLU A 39 -8.51 2.76 23.01
CA GLU A 39 -7.08 2.76 22.70
C GLU A 39 -6.84 2.73 21.18
N ILE A 40 -7.52 1.82 20.45
CA ILE A 40 -7.36 1.72 19.01
C ILE A 40 -7.85 3.00 18.32
N THR A 41 -8.97 3.58 18.75
CA THR A 41 -9.47 4.84 18.18
C THR A 41 -8.49 6.00 18.42
N ASN A 42 -7.92 6.12 19.62
CA ASN A 42 -6.92 7.15 19.91
C ASN A 42 -5.67 7.00 19.02
N ILE A 43 -5.24 5.75 18.77
CA ILE A 43 -4.15 5.44 17.83
C ILE A 43 -4.54 5.82 16.40
N GLU A 44 -5.73 5.45 15.94
CA GLU A 44 -6.25 5.80 14.61
C GLU A 44 -6.28 7.31 14.38
N GLU A 45 -6.75 8.09 15.35
CA GLU A 45 -6.80 9.55 15.29
C GLU A 45 -5.41 10.19 15.29
N THR A 46 -4.52 9.68 16.13
CA THR A 46 -3.14 10.17 16.18
C THR A 46 -2.41 9.90 14.88
N LEU A 47 -2.49 8.67 14.36
CA LEU A 47 -1.93 8.33 13.05
C LEU A 47 -2.48 9.23 11.94
N ARG A 48 -3.79 9.48 11.94
CA ARG A 48 -4.43 10.38 10.96
C ARG A 48 -3.84 11.79 11.04
N SER A 49 -3.62 12.31 12.25
CA SER A 49 -3.00 13.63 12.47
C SER A 49 -1.56 13.67 11.97
N ILE A 50 -0.74 12.68 12.33
CA ILE A 50 0.68 12.55 11.93
C ILE A 50 0.80 12.49 10.41
N LEU A 51 0.04 11.58 9.76
CA LEU A 51 0.07 11.39 8.32
C LEU A 51 -0.37 12.64 7.59
N LYS A 52 -1.47 13.27 8.03
CA LYS A 52 -2.00 14.49 7.39
C LYS A 52 -1.00 15.64 7.41
N ARG A 53 -0.25 15.83 8.51
CA ARG A 53 0.80 16.86 8.60
C ARG A 53 1.96 16.65 7.64
N ASN A 54 2.14 15.42 7.14
CA ASN A 54 3.20 15.03 6.21
C ASN A 54 2.66 14.78 4.80
N ASP A 55 1.47 15.29 4.48
CA ASP A 55 0.77 15.11 3.20
C ASP A 55 0.40 13.66 2.85
N PHE A 56 0.20 12.80 3.86
CA PHE A 56 -0.33 11.45 3.69
C PHE A 56 -1.78 11.32 4.16
N SER A 57 -2.59 10.51 3.47
CA SER A 57 -3.91 10.08 3.96
C SER A 57 -3.83 8.75 4.73
N LEU A 58 -4.74 8.56 5.68
CA LEU A 58 -4.92 7.29 6.38
C LEU A 58 -6.23 6.63 5.94
N GLU A 59 -6.10 5.50 5.26
CA GLU A 59 -7.21 4.67 4.80
C GLU A 59 -7.45 3.50 5.75
N ILE A 60 -8.72 3.26 6.07
CA ILE A 60 -9.13 2.16 6.95
C ILE A 60 -10.34 1.49 6.30
N ALA A 61 -10.31 0.17 6.16
CA ALA A 61 -11.39 -0.58 5.52
C ALA A 61 -12.74 -0.41 6.24
N LYS A 62 -12.78 -0.02 7.52
CA LYS A 62 -14.04 0.18 8.27
C LYS A 62 -14.93 1.31 7.73
N ASN A 63 -14.37 2.29 7.02
CA ASN A 63 -15.01 3.60 6.82
C ASN A 63 -15.87 3.74 5.55
N LYS A 64 -16.02 2.69 4.72
CA LYS A 64 -16.86 2.73 3.50
C LYS A 64 -17.63 1.44 3.30
N PHE A 65 -18.88 1.33 3.74
CA PHE A 65 -19.71 0.16 3.44
C PHE A 65 -20.07 0.14 1.95
N ASN A 66 -19.32 -0.62 1.15
CA ASN A 66 -19.81 -1.09 -0.15
C ASN A 66 -20.26 -2.54 0.01
N THR A 67 -21.28 -2.92 -0.75
CA THR A 67 -21.97 -4.23 -0.75
C THR A 67 -21.13 -5.42 -1.24
N GLY A 68 -19.80 -5.29 -1.27
CA GLY A 68 -18.87 -6.28 -1.80
C GLY A 68 -18.18 -7.15 -0.74
N ASN A 69 -17.47 -8.18 -1.21
CA ASN A 69 -16.65 -9.06 -0.37
C ASN A 69 -15.55 -8.26 0.36
N MET A 70 -15.52 -8.33 1.69
CA MET A 70 -14.57 -7.59 2.53
C MET A 70 -13.11 -7.83 2.15
N LEU A 71 -12.77 -9.07 1.77
CA LEU A 71 -11.40 -9.41 1.36
C LEU A 71 -11.01 -8.71 0.06
N CYS A 72 -11.90 -8.66 -0.93
CA CYS A 72 -11.62 -7.93 -2.18
C CYS A 72 -11.34 -6.45 -1.87
N LYS A 73 -12.15 -5.84 -1.00
CA LYS A 73 -11.95 -4.46 -0.58
C LYS A 73 -10.63 -4.23 0.14
N ILE A 74 -10.23 -5.14 1.03
CA ILE A 74 -8.92 -5.07 1.69
C ILE A 74 -7.80 -5.13 0.64
N CYS A 75 -7.89 -6.07 -0.32
CA CYS A 75 -6.93 -6.17 -1.42
C CYS A 75 -6.87 -4.89 -2.27
N GLU A 76 -8.02 -4.27 -2.55
CA GLU A 76 -8.11 -2.99 -3.26
C GLU A 76 -7.37 -1.89 -2.50
N TYR A 77 -7.63 -1.73 -1.20
CA TYR A 77 -6.94 -0.72 -0.37
C TYR A 77 -5.44 -0.97 -0.25
N ILE A 78 -5.02 -2.21 -0.04
CA ILE A 78 -3.60 -2.57 0.02
C ILE A 78 -2.91 -2.20 -1.30
N GLN A 79 -3.52 -2.49 -2.44
CA GLN A 79 -2.94 -2.17 -3.74
C GLN A 79 -3.01 -0.67 -4.08
N ALA A 80 -4.08 0.02 -3.67
CA ALA A 80 -4.32 1.43 -3.91
C ALA A 80 -3.33 2.36 -3.17
N THR A 81 -3.01 2.01 -1.92
CA THR A 81 -2.22 2.85 -1.02
C THR A 81 -0.71 2.69 -1.22
N SER A 82 0.09 3.60 -0.65
CA SER A 82 1.55 3.61 -0.80
C SER A 82 2.23 2.53 0.04
N PHE A 83 1.79 2.35 1.28
CA PHE A 83 2.28 1.35 2.22
C PHE A 83 1.21 0.97 3.23
N SER A 84 1.44 -0.10 3.98
CA SER A 84 0.54 -0.56 5.04
C SER A 84 1.15 -0.36 6.42
N ILE A 85 0.31 -0.04 7.39
CA ILE A 85 0.64 -0.04 8.82
C ILE A 85 -0.20 -1.14 9.46
N ALA A 86 0.44 -2.07 10.17
CA ALA A 86 -0.27 -3.13 10.89
C ALA A 86 -0.21 -2.88 12.39
N LEU A 87 -1.37 -2.67 13.01
CA LEU A 87 -1.48 -2.42 14.44
C LEU A 87 -1.61 -3.74 15.21
N TYR A 88 -0.67 -3.99 16.11
CA TYR A 88 -0.62 -5.15 16.98
C TYR A 88 -0.16 -4.75 18.40
N THR A 89 -1.12 -4.47 19.29
CA THR A 89 -0.87 -4.08 20.69
C THR A 89 -1.22 -5.21 21.65
N SER A 90 -0.93 -5.01 22.95
CA SER A 90 -1.38 -5.92 24.01
C SER A 90 -2.90 -5.99 24.13
N LYS A 91 -3.62 -4.96 23.65
CA LYS A 91 -5.08 -4.88 23.64
C LYS A 91 -5.73 -5.39 22.35
N THR A 92 -4.96 -5.76 21.33
CA THR A 92 -5.52 -6.39 20.12
C THR A 92 -6.26 -7.68 20.52
N PRO A 93 -7.58 -7.80 20.25
CA PRO A 93 -8.32 -9.00 20.60
C PRO A 93 -7.73 -10.24 19.92
N ILE A 94 -7.66 -11.35 20.65
CA ILE A 94 -7.10 -12.63 20.16
C ILE A 94 -7.78 -13.04 18.84
N ARG A 95 -9.10 -12.87 18.75
CA ARG A 95 -9.90 -13.17 17.55
C ARG A 95 -9.52 -12.37 16.30
N SER A 96 -8.91 -11.20 16.45
CA SER A 96 -8.54 -10.30 15.35
C SER A 96 -7.11 -10.52 14.86
N VAL A 97 -6.26 -11.16 15.67
CA VAL A 97 -4.86 -11.42 15.34
C VAL A 97 -4.70 -12.21 14.03
N PRO A 98 -5.45 -13.30 13.76
CA PRO A 98 -5.33 -14.03 12.50
C PRO A 98 -5.60 -13.15 11.27
N ASN A 99 -6.62 -12.28 11.33
CA ASN A 99 -6.95 -11.38 10.23
C ASN A 99 -5.83 -10.36 9.98
N ILE A 100 -5.28 -9.77 11.04
CA ILE A 100 -4.15 -8.83 10.91
C ILE A 100 -2.96 -9.50 10.21
N PHE A 101 -2.58 -10.72 10.63
CA PHE A 101 -1.47 -11.43 10.00
C PHE A 101 -1.76 -11.87 8.56
N TYR A 102 -3.00 -12.25 8.28
CA TYR A 102 -3.44 -12.55 6.93
C TYR A 102 -3.32 -11.33 6.00
N GLU A 103 -3.78 -10.16 6.44
CA GLU A 103 -3.68 -8.91 5.68
C GLU A 103 -2.22 -8.44 5.49
N ILE A 104 -1.35 -8.65 6.50
CA ILE A 104 0.10 -8.43 6.36
C ILE A 104 0.67 -9.30 5.24
N GLY A 105 0.35 -10.60 5.23
CA GLY A 105 0.84 -11.53 4.21
C GLY A 105 0.37 -11.15 2.80
N ILE A 106 -0.88 -10.70 2.67
CA ILE A 106 -1.42 -10.17 1.40
C ILE A 106 -0.63 -8.93 0.95
N ALA A 107 -0.40 -7.98 1.84
CA ALA A 107 0.37 -6.78 1.54
C ALA A 107 1.79 -7.10 1.08
N GLN A 108 2.48 -8.03 1.75
CA GLN A 108 3.80 -8.50 1.34
C GLN A 108 3.78 -9.18 -0.03
N THR A 109 2.74 -9.97 -0.32
CA THR A 109 2.59 -10.64 -1.62
C THR A 109 2.41 -9.64 -2.77
N PHE A 110 1.74 -8.52 -2.53
CA PHE A 110 1.65 -7.41 -3.48
C PHE A 110 2.91 -6.52 -3.52
N GLY A 111 3.98 -6.88 -2.80
CA GLY A 111 5.22 -6.12 -2.74
C GLY A 111 5.11 -4.81 -1.96
N LYS A 112 4.06 -4.63 -1.15
CA LYS A 112 3.85 -3.43 -0.35
C LYS A 112 4.74 -3.44 0.88
N SER A 113 5.26 -2.26 1.22
CA SER A 113 5.96 -2.06 2.49
C SER A 113 4.94 -2.18 3.62
N VAL A 114 5.27 -2.95 4.65
CA VAL A 114 4.44 -3.09 5.85
C VAL A 114 5.25 -2.66 7.07
N TYR A 115 4.73 -1.70 7.81
CA TYR A 115 5.28 -1.30 9.10
C TYR A 115 4.43 -1.90 10.22
N LEU A 116 5.03 -2.76 11.03
CA LEU A 116 4.36 -3.33 12.18
C LEU A 116 4.45 -2.33 13.33
N MET A 117 3.32 -2.00 13.96
CA MET A 117 3.25 -1.06 15.06
C MET A 117 2.68 -1.73 16.31
N GLY A 118 3.34 -1.56 17.46
CA GLY A 118 2.90 -2.22 18.69
C GLY A 118 3.65 -1.75 19.94
N GLY A 119 3.09 -2.08 21.11
CA GLY A 119 3.68 -1.73 22.41
C GLY A 119 5.01 -2.43 22.70
N ASN A 120 5.92 -1.84 23.50
CA ASN A 120 7.20 -2.49 23.85
C ASN A 120 7.01 -3.83 24.58
N ASN A 121 5.89 -4.00 25.28
CA ASN A 121 5.62 -5.18 26.12
C ASN A 121 5.21 -6.43 25.33
N LYS A 122 5.02 -6.33 24.01
CA LYS A 122 4.78 -7.49 23.15
C LYS A 122 6.12 -7.98 22.57
N LYS A 123 6.26 -9.29 22.39
CA LYS A 123 7.32 -9.87 21.55
C LYS A 123 6.88 -9.84 20.09
N ARG A 124 7.81 -9.58 19.16
CA ARG A 124 7.50 -9.67 17.73
C ARG A 124 7.15 -11.11 17.43
N PRO A 125 6.13 -11.40 16.62
CA PRO A 125 6.03 -12.70 15.97
C PRO A 125 7.32 -12.96 15.19
N SER A 126 7.90 -14.17 15.32
CA SER A 126 9.17 -14.54 14.70
C SER A 126 9.14 -14.38 13.18
N ASP A 127 8.03 -14.75 12.58
CA ASP A 127 7.84 -14.76 11.12
C ASP A 127 7.68 -13.35 10.54
N LEU A 128 7.39 -12.37 11.39
CA LEU A 128 7.42 -10.95 11.05
C LEU A 128 8.82 -10.34 11.26
N GLY A 129 9.83 -11.21 11.33
CA GLY A 129 11.26 -10.97 11.46
C GLY A 129 11.83 -9.86 10.56
N GLY A 130 11.33 -9.83 9.32
CA GLY A 130 11.79 -8.89 8.30
C GLY A 130 11.06 -7.55 8.28
N LEU A 131 9.96 -7.41 9.03
CA LEU A 131 9.18 -6.17 9.04
C LEU A 131 9.79 -5.14 9.98
N GLU A 132 9.81 -3.89 9.54
CA GLU A 132 10.18 -2.77 10.39
C GLU A 132 9.14 -2.61 11.51
N TRP A 133 9.61 -2.55 12.75
CA TRP A 133 8.77 -2.47 13.93
C TRP A 133 8.82 -1.08 14.57
N ILE A 134 7.72 -0.36 14.47
CA ILE A 134 7.44 0.86 15.22
C ILE A 134 6.97 0.48 16.62
N LYS A 135 7.91 0.38 17.55
CA LYS A 135 7.57 0.17 18.96
C LYS A 135 7.20 1.49 19.61
N PHE A 136 6.17 1.55 20.44
CA PHE A 136 5.79 2.75 21.19
C PHE A 136 5.25 2.40 22.57
N ASP A 137 5.58 3.18 23.60
CA ASP A 137 4.95 3.07 24.92
C ASP A 137 3.98 4.21 25.15
N ASP A 138 4.36 5.40 24.70
CA ASP A 138 3.49 6.57 24.60
C ASP A 138 3.15 6.84 23.13
N ILE A 139 1.89 7.18 22.88
CA ILE A 139 1.40 7.62 21.59
C ILE A 139 2.08 8.90 21.11
N ASN A 140 2.58 9.73 22.04
CA ASN A 140 3.35 10.94 21.75
C ASN A 140 4.69 10.64 21.07
N ASP A 141 5.25 9.45 21.24
CA ASP A 141 6.51 9.05 20.59
C ASP A 141 6.32 8.76 19.08
N LEU A 142 5.09 8.61 18.62
CA LEU A 142 4.81 8.20 17.24
C LEU A 142 5.26 9.26 16.24
N ASP A 143 5.17 10.55 16.58
CA ASP A 143 5.55 11.64 15.68
C ASP A 143 7.01 11.51 15.21
N GLN A 144 7.93 11.32 16.14
CA GLN A 144 9.36 11.15 15.83
C GLN A 144 9.60 9.90 14.97
N LYS A 145 8.97 8.78 15.32
CA LYS A 145 9.17 7.49 14.63
C LYS A 145 8.62 7.52 13.21
N PHE A 146 7.53 8.24 12.98
CA PHE A 146 6.99 8.44 11.65
C PHE A 146 7.82 9.41 10.80
N GLY A 147 8.52 10.38 11.41
CA GLY A 147 9.51 11.20 10.71
C GLY A 147 10.55 10.36 9.96
N ASP A 148 11.12 9.35 10.63
CA ASP A 148 12.08 8.41 10.02
C ASP A 148 11.45 7.60 8.90
N ILE A 149 10.19 7.19 9.06
CA ILE A 149 9.44 6.44 8.04
C ILE A 149 9.21 7.29 6.80
N PHE A 150 8.81 8.55 6.93
CA PHE A 150 8.58 9.43 5.79
C PHE A 150 9.88 9.66 5.00
N ASN A 151 11.00 9.83 5.71
CA ASN A 151 12.31 9.91 5.06
C ASN A 151 12.63 8.62 4.27
N LYS A 152 12.42 7.45 4.88
CA LYS A 152 12.60 6.15 4.20
C LYS A 152 11.68 5.98 3.00
N VAL A 153 10.42 6.42 3.10
CA VAL A 153 9.44 6.40 2.00
C VAL A 153 9.93 7.23 0.82
N ASN A 154 10.47 8.42 1.06
CA ASN A 154 11.03 9.28 0.02
C ASN A 154 12.27 8.64 -0.64
N ILE A 155 13.23 8.15 0.17
CA ILE A 155 14.42 7.44 -0.32
C ILE A 155 14.01 6.24 -1.19
N LYS A 156 12.97 5.50 -0.77
CA LYS A 156 12.46 4.34 -1.49
C LYS A 156 11.77 4.73 -2.81
N SER A 157 11.07 5.87 -2.85
CA SER A 157 10.52 6.42 -4.08
C SER A 157 11.64 6.72 -5.09
N ASP A 158 12.69 7.42 -4.65
CA ASP A 158 13.85 7.75 -5.50
C ASP A 158 14.56 6.49 -6.02
N TYR A 159 14.72 5.50 -5.14
CA TYR A 159 15.28 4.21 -5.50
C TYR A 159 14.45 3.54 -6.60
N TYR A 160 13.13 3.43 -6.42
CA TYR A 160 12.27 2.81 -7.43
C TYR A 160 12.22 3.59 -8.74
N ASN A 161 12.27 4.93 -8.71
CA ASN A 161 12.38 5.72 -9.93
C ASN A 161 13.70 5.39 -10.68
N LYS A 162 14.82 5.28 -9.97
CA LYS A 162 16.11 4.87 -10.56
C LYS A 162 16.06 3.47 -11.16
N ILE A 163 15.48 2.49 -10.47
CA ILE A 163 15.33 1.13 -11.02
C ILE A 163 14.40 1.13 -12.23
N GLY A 164 13.32 1.92 -12.20
CA GLY A 164 12.44 2.13 -13.35
C GLY A 164 13.20 2.61 -14.59
N ASN A 165 14.10 3.59 -14.43
CA ASN A 165 14.96 4.09 -15.51
C ASN A 165 15.87 2.98 -16.08
N LEU A 166 16.47 2.16 -15.21
CA LEU A 166 17.30 1.04 -15.65
C LEU A 166 16.49 0.01 -16.46
N LYS A 167 15.29 -0.34 -15.98
CA LYS A 167 14.39 -1.30 -16.66
C LYS A 167 13.87 -0.75 -17.99
N PHE A 168 13.55 0.55 -18.03
CA PHE A 168 13.15 1.24 -19.26
C PHE A 168 14.26 1.19 -20.31
N ASN A 169 15.51 1.50 -19.93
CA ASN A 169 16.66 1.46 -20.83
C ASN A 169 16.96 0.03 -21.32
N ALA A 170 16.70 -0.97 -20.49
CA ALA A 170 16.77 -2.39 -20.86
C ALA A 170 15.58 -2.85 -21.72
N LYS A 171 14.67 -1.95 -22.12
CA LYS A 171 13.43 -2.22 -22.88
C LYS A 171 12.47 -3.18 -22.18
N ASN A 172 12.58 -3.31 -20.86
CA ASN A 172 11.66 -4.07 -20.03
C ASN A 172 10.60 -3.12 -19.44
N TYR A 173 9.65 -2.76 -20.30
CA TYR A 173 8.68 -1.69 -20.03
C TYR A 173 7.66 -2.07 -18.95
N GLY A 174 7.25 -3.34 -18.86
CA GLY A 174 6.30 -3.79 -17.84
C GLY A 174 6.86 -3.72 -16.44
N GLU A 175 8.11 -4.17 -16.25
CA GLU A 175 8.80 -3.98 -14.98
C GLU A 175 9.06 -2.48 -14.71
N ALA A 176 9.49 -1.72 -15.72
CA ALA A 176 9.70 -0.28 -15.57
C ALA A 176 8.43 0.43 -15.08
N PHE A 177 7.27 0.09 -15.63
CA PHE A 177 5.99 0.64 -15.18
C PHE A 177 5.70 0.27 -13.73
N TRP A 178 5.89 -0.99 -13.33
CA TRP A 178 5.70 -1.41 -11.95
C TRP A 178 6.55 -0.58 -10.98
N TYR A 179 7.82 -0.33 -11.33
CA TYR A 179 8.73 0.49 -10.54
C TYR A 179 8.30 1.95 -10.47
N TYR A 180 7.98 2.59 -11.59
CA TYR A 180 7.52 3.98 -11.59
C TYR A 180 6.19 4.18 -10.89
N LYS A 181 5.23 3.26 -11.08
CA LYS A 181 3.95 3.26 -10.36
C LYS A 181 4.20 3.21 -8.85
N THR A 182 5.09 2.33 -8.41
CA THR A 182 5.44 2.21 -6.99
C THR A 182 6.11 3.47 -6.46
N ALA A 183 7.05 4.06 -7.21
CA ALA A 183 7.68 5.33 -6.87
C ALA A 183 6.64 6.47 -6.75
N TYR A 184 5.72 6.55 -7.72
CA TYR A 184 4.67 7.57 -7.77
C TYR A 184 3.72 7.46 -6.57
N LEU A 185 3.29 6.24 -6.23
CA LEU A 185 2.43 6.05 -5.05
C LEU A 185 3.11 6.53 -3.78
N LEU A 186 4.43 6.30 -3.61
CA LEU A 186 5.18 6.73 -2.44
C LEU A 186 5.38 8.25 -2.39
N ASN A 187 5.81 8.85 -3.49
CA ASN A 187 6.05 10.28 -3.59
C ASN A 187 5.81 10.76 -5.03
N PRO A 188 4.61 11.31 -5.34
CA PRO A 188 4.28 11.80 -6.68
C PRO A 188 5.18 12.97 -7.09
N THR A 189 5.85 12.82 -8.24
CA THR A 189 6.58 13.93 -8.88
C THR A 189 6.24 14.00 -10.37
N THR A 190 6.38 15.19 -10.95
CA THR A 190 6.20 15.39 -12.39
C THR A 190 7.15 14.54 -13.22
N GLU A 191 8.38 14.31 -12.73
CA GLU A 191 9.35 13.44 -13.39
C GLU A 191 8.84 12.01 -13.49
N ILE A 192 8.38 11.42 -12.38
CA ILE A 192 7.86 10.05 -12.37
C ILE A 192 6.61 9.94 -13.25
N LYS A 193 5.70 10.92 -13.19
CA LYS A 193 4.52 10.98 -14.07
C LYS A 193 4.93 10.95 -15.55
N ASN A 194 5.89 11.78 -15.93
CA ASN A 194 6.41 11.83 -17.30
C ASN A 194 7.07 10.51 -17.71
N ASN A 195 7.77 9.83 -16.81
CA ASN A 195 8.36 8.53 -17.09
C ASN A 195 7.30 7.45 -17.37
N ILE A 196 6.17 7.48 -16.64
CA ILE A 196 5.03 6.58 -16.90
C ILE A 196 4.38 6.89 -18.26
N ILE A 197 4.22 8.17 -18.62
CA ILE A 197 3.70 8.60 -19.92
C ILE A 197 4.60 8.07 -21.05
N LYS A 198 5.92 8.24 -20.93
CA LYS A 198 6.91 7.73 -21.90
C LYS A 198 6.81 6.22 -22.11
N ILE A 199 6.56 5.44 -21.05
CA ILE A 199 6.30 4.00 -21.20
C ILE A 199 5.07 3.79 -22.05
N ASN A 200 3.96 4.44 -21.74
CA ASN A 200 2.70 4.24 -22.46
C ASN A 200 2.86 4.56 -23.95
N GLU A 201 3.51 5.68 -24.27
CA GLU A 201 3.82 6.07 -25.65
C GLU A 201 4.70 5.02 -26.34
N LYS A 202 5.71 4.51 -25.65
CA LYS A 202 6.63 3.52 -26.20
C LYS A 202 5.93 2.20 -26.47
N LEU A 203 5.12 1.69 -25.53
CA LEU A 203 4.34 0.47 -25.73
C LEU A 203 3.33 0.62 -26.87
N LYS A 204 2.63 1.76 -26.95
CA LYS A 204 1.71 2.07 -28.06
C LYS A 204 2.42 2.06 -29.41
N SER A 205 3.64 2.61 -29.49
CA SER A 205 4.45 2.59 -30.72
C SER A 205 4.91 1.19 -31.16
N LEU A 206 4.99 0.24 -30.21
CA LEU A 206 5.38 -1.15 -30.47
C LEU A 206 4.17 -2.05 -30.77
N ASN A 207 2.95 -1.56 -30.55
CA ASN A 207 1.74 -2.36 -30.69
C ASN A 207 1.30 -2.44 -32.14
N ASN A 208 1.50 -3.61 -32.74
CA ASN A 208 1.08 -3.92 -34.11
C ASN A 208 -0.36 -4.49 -34.19
N ASN A 209 -1.22 -4.21 -33.19
CA ASN A 209 -2.62 -4.65 -33.09
C ASN A 209 -2.86 -6.18 -33.05
N ILE A 210 -1.82 -7.00 -32.84
CA ILE A 210 -1.93 -8.47 -32.77
C ILE A 210 -1.51 -9.01 -31.39
N ASP A 211 -0.70 -8.28 -30.62
CA ASP A 211 -0.22 -8.73 -29.31
C ASP A 211 -1.19 -8.35 -28.19
N ILE A 212 -2.04 -9.31 -27.81
CA ILE A 212 -3.02 -9.17 -26.72
C ILE A 212 -2.35 -8.88 -25.37
N SER A 213 -1.14 -9.41 -25.12
CA SER A 213 -0.43 -9.19 -23.86
C SER A 213 0.04 -7.74 -23.77
N LEU A 214 0.60 -7.21 -24.85
CA LEU A 214 1.03 -5.82 -24.95
C LEU A 214 -0.14 -4.84 -24.83
N GLN A 215 -1.25 -5.12 -25.52
CA GLN A 215 -2.47 -4.31 -25.42
C GLN A 215 -2.97 -4.21 -23.98
N ARG A 216 -2.96 -5.31 -23.22
CA ARG A 216 -3.38 -5.32 -21.80
C ARG A 216 -2.47 -4.47 -20.92
N GLU A 217 -1.16 -4.48 -21.19
CA GLU A 217 -0.22 -3.63 -20.47
C GLU A 217 -0.49 -2.15 -20.73
N ILE A 218 -0.72 -1.78 -22.00
CA ILE A 218 -1.14 -0.43 -22.40
C ILE A 218 -2.43 -0.01 -21.68
N ASP A 219 -3.42 -0.90 -21.60
CA ASP A 219 -4.69 -0.62 -20.93
C ASP A 219 -4.49 -0.39 -19.43
N SER A 220 -3.68 -1.22 -18.76
CA SER A 220 -3.34 -1.07 -17.34
C SER A 220 -2.66 0.28 -17.06
N ILE A 221 -1.70 0.67 -17.90
CA ILE A 221 -1.00 1.96 -17.78
C ILE A 221 -1.94 3.12 -18.07
N THR A 222 -2.79 2.99 -19.10
CA THR A 222 -3.76 4.03 -19.47
C THR A 222 -4.78 4.25 -18.37
N LYS A 223 -5.28 3.18 -17.72
CA LYS A 223 -6.13 3.27 -16.53
C LYS A 223 -5.42 3.99 -15.38
N PHE A 224 -4.15 3.67 -15.13
CA PHE A 224 -3.36 4.35 -14.11
C PHE A 224 -3.17 5.84 -14.42
N LEU A 225 -2.85 6.18 -15.68
CA LEU A 225 -2.67 7.56 -16.14
C LEU A 225 -3.96 8.37 -16.07
N ALA A 226 -5.12 7.76 -16.34
CA ALA A 226 -6.42 8.43 -16.21
C ALA A 226 -6.74 8.85 -14.77
N PHE A 227 -6.06 8.26 -13.78
CA PHE A 227 -6.14 8.66 -12.38
C PHE A 227 -5.18 9.81 -12.01
N LEU A 228 -4.04 9.97 -12.70
CA LEU A 228 -2.99 10.95 -12.35
C LEU A 228 -3.29 12.39 -12.77
#